data_AF-A0A5Q4DV58-F1
#
_entry.id   AF-A0A5Q4DV58-F1
#
_cell.length_a   1.000
_cell.length_b   1.000
_cell.length_c   1.000
_cell.angle_alpha   90.00
_cell.angle_beta   90.00
_cell.angle_gamma   90.00
#
_symmetry.space_group_name_H-M   'P 1'
#
loop_
_entity.id
_entity.type
_entity.pdbx_description
1 polymer ?
#
loop_
_entity_poly.entity_id
_entity_poly.type
_entity_poly.pdbx_seq_one_letter_code
_entity_poly.pdbx_strand_id
1 'polypeptide(L)'
;MKRKVTKAVFPVAGMGTRFLPATKSVPKEIMTLVDRPLIQYAIDEAREAGITEFIFVTSRGKGALEDYFDRAPELEAALRAKGKTDLLDTLNATNMDSGAIAY
;
A
#
# COMPACT_ATOMS: atom_id res chain seq x y z
N MET A 1 -6.54 7.53 -32.10
CA MET A 1 -7.01 7.04 -30.78
C MET A 1 -6.01 7.43 -29.72
N LYS A 2 -6.42 8.09 -28.62
CA LYS A 2 -5.55 8.26 -27.45
C LYS A 2 -5.39 6.90 -26.78
N ARG A 3 -4.16 6.47 -26.48
CA ARG A 3 -3.92 5.27 -25.67
C ARG A 3 -4.50 5.51 -24.27
N LYS A 4 -5.25 4.53 -23.75
CA LYS A 4 -5.74 4.56 -22.37
C LYS A 4 -4.54 4.49 -21.43
N VAL A 5 -4.49 5.37 -20.44
CA VAL A 5 -3.49 5.29 -19.36
C VAL A 5 -3.96 4.19 -18.41
N THR A 6 -3.12 3.18 -18.19
CA THR A 6 -3.44 2.02 -17.35
C THR A 6 -2.42 1.76 -16.26
N LYS A 7 -1.31 2.52 -16.25
CA LYS A 7 -0.18 2.32 -15.33
C LYS A 7 0.14 3.60 -14.55
N ALA A 8 0.43 3.47 -13.27
CA ALA A 8 0.91 4.56 -12.42
C ALA A 8 2.24 4.17 -11.75
N VAL A 9 3.16 5.15 -11.64
CA VAL A 9 4.48 4.98 -11.02
C VAL A 9 4.55 5.79 -9.73
N PHE A 10 4.92 5.14 -8.62
CA PHE A 10 5.01 5.70 -7.28
C PHE A 10 6.46 5.74 -6.82
N PRO A 11 7.14 6.89 -6.88
CA PRO A 11 8.50 7.03 -6.36
C PRO A 11 8.50 7.10 -4.82
N VAL A 12 8.78 5.97 -4.17
CA VAL A 12 8.68 5.76 -2.70
C VAL A 12 10.03 5.49 -2.04
N ALA A 13 11.13 5.71 -2.77
CA ALA A 13 12.50 5.49 -2.34
C ALA A 13 13.06 6.54 -1.35
N GLY A 14 12.31 7.60 -1.03
CA GLY A 14 12.80 8.74 -0.26
C GLY A 14 13.00 8.45 1.24
N MET A 15 14.05 9.03 1.83
CA MET A 15 14.39 8.86 3.25
C MET A 15 13.45 9.58 4.23
N GLY A 16 12.67 10.56 3.78
CA GLY A 16 11.72 11.27 4.65
C GLY A 16 12.35 12.07 5.80
N THR A 17 13.51 12.68 5.58
CA THR A 17 14.29 13.37 6.64
C THR A 17 13.54 14.50 7.37
N ARG A 18 12.54 15.11 6.73
CA ARG A 18 11.67 16.14 7.34
C ARG A 18 10.75 15.60 8.44
N PHE A 19 10.57 14.28 8.50
CA PHE A 19 9.73 13.58 9.47
C PHE A 19 10.57 12.79 10.48
N LEU A 20 11.86 13.07 10.59
CA LEU A 20 12.66 12.52 11.68
C LEU A 20 12.13 13.05 13.02
N PRO A 21 12.11 12.21 14.08
CA PRO A 21 12.74 10.89 14.15
C PRO A 21 11.88 9.72 13.66
N ALA A 22 10.60 9.93 13.33
CA ALA A 22 9.67 8.86 12.99
C ALA A 22 10.13 8.04 11.76
N THR A 23 10.66 8.74 10.75
CA THR A 23 11.15 8.11 9.51
C THR A 23 12.43 7.30 9.64
N LYS A 24 13.01 7.22 10.84
CA LYS A 24 14.14 6.33 11.12
C LYS A 24 13.78 4.85 10.92
N SER A 25 12.54 4.46 11.23
CA SER A 25 12.06 3.07 11.14
C SER A 25 10.74 2.91 10.41
N VAL A 26 9.97 4.00 10.25
CA VAL A 26 8.68 3.97 9.56
C VAL A 26 8.80 4.71 8.23
N PRO A 27 8.59 4.06 7.07
CA PRO A 27 8.53 4.77 5.80
C PRO A 27 7.52 5.92 5.84
N LYS A 28 7.88 7.10 5.32
CA LYS A 28 6.95 8.26 5.31
C LYS A 28 5.64 7.92 4.59
N GLU A 29 5.67 7.01 3.62
CA GLU A 29 4.54 6.55 2.83
C GLU A 29 3.53 5.72 3.65
N ILE A 30 3.99 5.07 4.72
CA ILE A 30 3.18 4.24 5.64
C ILE A 30 2.71 5.03 6.88
N MET A 31 3.15 6.28 7.05
CA MET A 31 2.57 7.15 8.08
C MET A 31 1.08 7.35 7.84
N THR A 32 0.27 7.25 8.90
CA THR A 32 -1.18 7.27 8.78
C THR A 32 -1.75 8.67 8.90
N LEU A 33 -2.77 8.95 8.08
CA LEU A 33 -3.74 10.00 8.32
C LEU A 33 -4.99 9.34 8.88
N VAL A 34 -5.22 9.52 10.18
CA VAL A 34 -6.21 8.77 10.96
C VAL A 34 -5.83 7.28 10.96
N ASP A 35 -6.48 6.46 10.15
CA ASP A 35 -6.38 4.99 10.12
C ASP A 35 -5.76 4.45 8.82
N ARG A 36 -5.55 5.30 7.81
CA ARG A 36 -5.04 4.89 6.49
C ARG A 36 -3.65 5.47 6.23
N PRO A 37 -2.70 4.69 5.70
CA PRO A 37 -1.39 5.20 5.33
C PRO A 37 -1.50 6.17 4.14
N LEU A 38 -0.57 7.13 4.07
CA LEU A 38 -0.53 8.13 2.99
C LEU A 38 -0.57 7.51 1.59
N ILE A 39 0.12 6.37 1.40
CA ILE A 39 0.14 5.69 0.10
C ILE A 39 -1.24 5.18 -0.34
N GLN A 40 -2.12 4.79 0.60
CA GLN A 40 -3.45 4.27 0.27
C GLN A 40 -4.28 5.31 -0.49
N TYR A 41 -4.19 6.58 -0.09
CA TYR A 41 -4.90 7.68 -0.75
C TYR A 41 -4.47 7.84 -2.21
N ALA A 42 -3.17 7.76 -2.49
CA ALA A 42 -2.64 7.88 -3.85
C ALA A 42 -3.03 6.68 -4.73
N ILE A 43 -3.13 5.50 -4.13
CA ILE A 43 -3.60 4.27 -4.80
C ILE A 43 -5.09 4.36 -5.11
N ASP A 44 -5.91 4.78 -4.15
CA ASP A 44 -7.35 4.91 -4.34
C ASP A 44 -7.66 5.93 -5.45
N GLU A 45 -6.95 7.07 -5.47
CA GLU A 45 -7.05 8.06 -6.55
C GLU A 45 -6.69 7.46 -7.92
N ALA A 46 -5.60 6.68 -8.00
CA ALA A 46 -5.20 6.02 -9.23
C ALA A 46 -6.23 4.94 -9.67
N ARG A 47 -6.80 4.18 -8.73
CA ARG A 47 -7.87 3.20 -9.00
C ARG A 47 -9.11 3.89 -9.56
N GLU A 48 -9.54 5.00 -8.97
CA GLU A 48 -10.66 5.81 -9.44
C GLU A 48 -10.42 6.37 -10.86
N ALA A 49 -9.15 6.69 -11.19
CA ALA A 49 -8.74 7.10 -12.53
C ALA A 49 -8.69 5.94 -13.56
N GLY A 50 -8.97 4.70 -13.13
CA GLY A 50 -8.98 3.51 -14.00
C GLY A 50 -7.59 2.91 -14.27
N ILE A 51 -6.61 3.19 -13.40
CA ILE A 51 -5.30 2.54 -13.41
C ILE A 51 -5.44 1.11 -12.88
N THR A 52 -4.77 0.17 -13.55
CA THR A 52 -4.78 -1.26 -13.21
C THR A 52 -3.41 -1.80 -12.83
N GLU A 53 -2.34 -1.08 -13.19
CA GLU A 53 -0.96 -1.48 -12.89
C GLU A 53 -0.27 -0.39 -12.04
N PHE A 54 0.28 -0.80 -10.91
CA PHE A 54 0.93 0.06 -9.93
C PHE A 54 2.42 -0.32 -9.87
N ILE A 55 3.30 0.64 -10.11
CA ILE A 55 4.75 0.40 -10.15
C ILE A 55 5.37 1.23 -9.04
N PHE A 56 5.94 0.59 -8.03
CA PHE A 56 6.60 1.27 -6.93
C PHE A 56 8.10 1.30 -7.18
N VAL A 57 8.71 2.49 -7.14
CA VAL A 57 10.16 2.62 -7.20
C VAL A 57 10.66 2.75 -5.76
N THR A 58 11.16 1.65 -5.20
CA THR A 58 11.51 1.52 -3.77
C THR A 58 13.02 1.68 -3.50
N SER A 59 13.41 1.62 -2.24
CA SER A 59 14.81 1.58 -1.79
C SER A 59 14.96 0.68 -0.57
N ARG A 60 16.22 0.42 -0.16
CA ARG A 60 16.50 -0.44 1.01
C ARG A 60 15.79 0.09 2.27
N GLY A 61 15.12 -0.80 3.01
CA GLY A 61 14.43 -0.47 4.25
C GLY A 61 12.96 -0.07 4.09
N LYS A 62 12.37 -0.33 2.91
CA LYS A 62 10.96 -0.05 2.60
C LYS A 62 10.04 -1.29 2.64
N GLY A 63 10.47 -2.40 3.24
CA GLY A 63 9.69 -3.65 3.29
C GLY A 63 8.28 -3.49 3.87
N ALA A 64 8.10 -2.61 4.86
CA ALA A 64 6.77 -2.32 5.42
C ALA A 64 5.76 -1.76 4.40
N LEU A 65 6.23 -1.21 3.28
CA LEU A 65 5.36 -0.79 2.18
C LEU A 65 4.88 -1.97 1.36
N GLU A 66 5.75 -2.94 1.10
CA GLU A 66 5.46 -4.17 0.37
C GLU A 66 4.50 -5.02 1.20
N ASP A 67 4.82 -5.22 2.49
CA ASP A 67 3.99 -5.96 3.44
C ASP A 67 2.57 -5.40 3.60
N TYR A 68 2.37 -4.09 3.38
CA TYR A 68 1.07 -3.44 3.50
C TYR A 68 0.10 -3.83 2.36
N PHE A 69 0.63 -4.06 1.15
CA PHE A 69 -0.16 -4.45 -0.01
C PHE A 69 -0.21 -5.96 -0.23
N ASP A 70 0.66 -6.71 0.44
CA ASP A 70 0.66 -8.16 0.46
C ASP A 70 -0.40 -8.73 1.39
N ARG A 71 -0.71 -10.01 1.18
CA ARG A 71 -1.62 -10.73 2.08
C ARG A 71 -0.96 -10.96 3.44
N ALA A 72 -1.78 -10.99 4.48
CA ALA A 72 -1.36 -11.27 5.85
C ALA A 72 -2.04 -12.56 6.39
N PRO A 73 -1.58 -13.77 5.99
CA PRO A 73 -2.27 -15.03 6.28
C PRO A 73 -2.54 -15.28 7.78
N GLU A 74 -1.57 -14.92 8.64
CA GLU A 74 -1.71 -15.08 10.08
C GLU A 74 -2.80 -14.18 10.66
N LEU A 75 -2.86 -12.92 10.20
CA LEU A 75 -3.89 -11.97 10.60
C LEU A 75 -5.26 -12.37 10.06
N GLU A 76 -5.34 -12.79 8.80
CA GLU A 76 -6.57 -13.31 8.19
C GLU A 76 -7.12 -14.50 8.99
N ALA A 77 -6.27 -15.48 9.30
CA ALA A 77 -6.65 -16.66 10.08
C ALA A 77 -7.14 -16.27 11.48
N ALA A 78 -6.45 -15.35 12.15
CA ALA A 78 -6.83 -14.88 13.48
C ALA A 78 -8.17 -14.12 13.49
N LEU A 79 -8.44 -13.30 12.47
CA LEU A 79 -9.70 -12.58 12.32
C LEU A 79 -10.87 -13.53 12.00
N ARG A 80 -10.65 -14.50 11.11
CA ARG A 80 -11.63 -15.54 10.77
C ARG A 80 -11.98 -16.38 11.99
N ALA A 81 -10.99 -16.83 12.76
CA ALA A 81 -11.20 -17.61 13.98
C ALA A 81 -12.03 -16.86 15.04
N LYS A 82 -11.92 -15.52 15.08
CA LYS A 82 -12.68 -14.65 15.99
C LYS A 82 -14.01 -14.16 15.41
N GLY A 83 -14.39 -14.56 14.20
CA GLY A 83 -15.61 -14.13 13.53
C GLY A 83 -15.68 -12.63 13.21
N LYS A 84 -14.53 -11.95 13.09
CA LYS A 84 -14.47 -10.50 12.86
C LYS A 84 -14.52 -10.15 11.37
N THR A 85 -15.69 -10.33 10.76
CA THR A 85 -15.90 -10.13 9.31
C THR A 85 -15.57 -8.72 8.84
N ASP A 86 -16.01 -7.69 9.58
CA ASP A 86 -15.82 -6.30 9.16
C ASP A 86 -14.33 -5.88 9.09
N LEU A 87 -13.52 -6.42 10.00
CA LEU A 87 -12.07 -6.22 9.99
C LEU A 87 -11.39 -7.02 8.89
N LEU A 88 -11.93 -8.20 8.56
CA LEU A 88 -11.43 -9.00 7.46
C LEU A 88 -11.68 -8.32 6.11
N ASP A 89 -12.84 -7.67 5.94
CA ASP A 89 -13.16 -6.90 4.73
C ASP A 89 -12.26 -5.67 4.61
N THR A 90 -12.01 -4.97 5.72
CA THR A 90 -11.04 -3.87 5.78
C THR A 90 -9.64 -4.34 5.34
N LEU A 91 -9.17 -5.49 5.85
CA LEU A 91 -7.88 -6.07 5.48
C LEU A 91 -7.85 -6.47 4.00
N ASN A 92 -8.89 -7.12 3.49
CA ASN A 92 -8.92 -7.56 2.10
C ASN A 92 -8.88 -6.39 1.11
N ALA A 93 -9.38 -5.22 1.49
CA ALA A 93 -9.35 -4.02 0.65
C ALA A 93 -7.94 -3.44 0.45
N THR A 94 -6.99 -3.74 1.34
CA THR A 94 -5.59 -3.29 1.22
C THR A 94 -4.78 -4.18 0.31
N ASN A 95 -5.17 -5.45 0.17
CA ASN A 95 -4.47 -6.42 -0.68
C ASN A 95 -4.47 -5.99 -2.16
N MET A 96 -3.37 -6.28 -2.84
CA MET A 96 -3.27 -6.18 -4.30
C MET A 96 -2.89 -7.53 -4.91
N ASP A 97 -3.46 -7.85 -6.07
CA ASP A 97 -3.15 -9.10 -6.76
C ASP A 97 -1.70 -9.12 -7.30
N SER A 98 -1.04 -10.26 -7.16
CA SER A 98 0.30 -10.47 -7.74
C SER A 98 0.26 -10.22 -9.26
N GLY A 99 1.17 -9.39 -9.75
CA GLY A 99 1.22 -8.95 -11.15
C GLY A 99 0.56 -7.59 -11.42
N ALA A 100 -0.24 -7.06 -10.48
CA ALA A 100 -0.67 -5.65 -10.49
C ALA A 100 0.40 -4.71 -9.91
N ILE A 101 1.38 -5.27 -9.19
CA ILE A 101 2.49 -4.55 -8.56
C ILE A 101 3.84 -4.99 -9.13
N ALA A 102 4.68 -4.02 -9.49
CA ALA A 102 6.12 -4.20 -9.69
C ALA A 102 6.90 -3.30 -8.73
N TYR A 103 7.94 -3.84 -8.09
CA TYR A 103 8.86 -3.14 -7.18
C TYR A 103 10.22 -2.87 -7.85
#